data_AF-A0A3B8UK23-F1
#
_entry.id   AF-A0A3B8UK23-F1
#
_cell.length_a   1.000
_cell.length_b   1.000
_cell.length_c   1.000
_cell.angle_alpha   90.00
_cell.angle_beta   90.00
_cell.angle_gamma   90.00
#
_symmetry.space_group_name_H-M   'P 1'
#
loop_
_entity.id
_entity.type
_entity.pdbx_description
1 polymer ?
#
loop_
_entity_poly.entity_id
_entity_poly.type
_entity_poly.pdbx_seq_one_letter_code
_entity_poly.pdbx_strand_id
1 'polypeptide(L)'
;MGKKIIALVLCITMLASLTLTGCSTDSADGQEVKIIRVAFNQNENHPQYKAMKELGEKFEKATNGRYKMTIYANGVLGEQGSMAEFIRTGALDMAIVPCSVPEGY
;
A
#
# COMPACT_ATOMS: atom_id res chain seq x y z
N MET A 1 2.79 -55.56 -11.29
CA MET A 1 3.72 -54.41 -11.27
C MET A 1 3.03 -53.06 -11.50
N GLY A 2 1.91 -52.98 -12.25
CA GLY A 2 1.20 -51.73 -12.54
C GLY A 2 0.62 -50.94 -11.34
N LYS A 3 0.18 -51.61 -10.27
CA LYS A 3 -0.37 -50.93 -9.07
C LYS A 3 0.65 -50.04 -8.34
N LYS A 4 1.94 -50.39 -8.39
CA LYS A 4 3.03 -49.59 -7.79
C LYS A 4 3.41 -48.38 -8.64
N ILE A 5 3.24 -48.48 -9.96
CA ILE A 5 3.50 -47.40 -10.92
C ILE A 5 2.37 -46.36 -10.86
N ILE A 6 1.11 -46.81 -10.73
CA ILE A 6 -0.05 -45.91 -10.56
C ILE A 6 0.07 -45.11 -9.25
N ALA A 7 0.50 -45.74 -8.15
CA ALA A 7 0.71 -45.05 -6.88
C ALA A 7 1.85 -44.00 -6.95
N LEU A 8 2.92 -44.29 -7.70
CA LEU A 8 4.05 -43.38 -7.87
C LEU A 8 3.68 -42.14 -8.71
N VAL A 9 2.89 -42.33 -9.78
CA VAL A 9 2.41 -41.24 -10.63
C VAL A 9 1.42 -40.33 -9.88
N LEU A 10 0.57 -40.91 -9.01
CA LEU A 10 -0.38 -40.16 -8.20
C LEU A 10 0.29 -39.30 -7.11
N CYS A 11 1.41 -39.77 -6.54
CA CYS A 11 2.17 -38.98 -5.56
C CYS A 11 2.94 -37.81 -6.21
N ILE A 12 3.42 -37.98 -7.45
CA ILE A 12 4.14 -36.93 -8.17
C ILE A 12 3.20 -35.79 -8.61
N THR A 13 1.96 -36.10 -9.00
CA THR A 13 0.96 -35.09 -9.34
C THR A 13 0.43 -34.32 -8.12
N MET A 14 0.42 -34.95 -6.94
CA MET A 14 0.01 -34.33 -5.68
C MET A 14 1.09 -33.41 -5.08
N LEU A 15 2.37 -33.65 -5.36
CA LEU A 15 3.45 -32.73 -5.00
C LEU A 15 3.54 -31.51 -5.95
N ALA A 16 3.15 -31.67 -7.21
CA ALA A 16 3.15 -30.59 -8.20
C ALA A 16 2.02 -29.56 -7.99
N SER A 17 1.03 -29.86 -7.16
CA SER A 17 -0.10 -28.96 -6.86
C SER A 17 0.17 -28.00 -5.70
N LEU A 18 1.30 -28.14 -4.98
CA LEU A 18 1.69 -27.24 -3.89
C LEU A 18 2.56 -26.05 -4.33
N THR A 19 3.00 -25.99 -5.59
CA THR A 19 3.99 -24.98 -6.02
C THR A 19 3.39 -23.76 -6.71
N LEU A 20 2.07 -23.56 -6.72
CA LEU A 20 1.50 -22.40 -7.43
C LEU A 20 0.26 -21.80 -6.75
N THR A 21 0.42 -21.33 -5.51
CA THR A 21 -0.46 -20.30 -4.95
C THR A 21 0.40 -19.17 -4.42
N GLY A 22 1.06 -18.47 -5.35
CA GLY A 22 1.53 -17.10 -5.13
C GLY A 22 0.48 -16.18 -5.71
N CYS A 23 -0.37 -15.58 -4.88
CA CYS A 23 -1.19 -14.45 -5.27
C CYS A 23 -0.26 -13.23 -5.38
N SER A 24 0.54 -13.17 -6.44
CA SER A 24 1.35 -12.00 -6.76
C SER A 24 0.41 -10.97 -7.37
N THR A 25 0.08 -9.94 -6.59
CA THR A 25 -0.54 -8.73 -7.13
C THR A 25 0.44 -8.15 -8.15
N ASP A 26 0.05 -8.13 -9.41
CA ASP A 26 0.84 -7.66 -10.55
C ASP A 26 1.52 -6.33 -10.24
N SER A 27 2.81 -6.41 -9.90
CA SER A 27 3.72 -5.27 -9.84
C SER A 27 4.72 -5.52 -10.94
N ALA A 28 4.79 -4.59 -11.90
CA ALA A 28 5.32 -4.78 -13.24
C ALA A 28 6.81 -5.17 -13.36
N ASP A 29 7.49 -5.52 -12.26
CA ASP A 29 8.91 -5.90 -12.28
C ASP A 29 9.37 -6.75 -11.09
N GLY A 30 8.47 -7.38 -10.32
CA GLY A 30 8.84 -8.15 -9.12
C GLY A 30 9.47 -7.32 -7.99
N GLN A 31 9.47 -5.99 -8.11
CA GLN A 31 9.92 -5.06 -7.07
C GLN A 31 8.82 -4.84 -6.03
N GLU A 32 9.23 -4.73 -4.76
CA GLU A 32 8.35 -4.39 -3.64
C GLU A 32 7.68 -3.02 -3.87
N VAL A 33 6.34 -2.97 -3.81
CA VAL A 33 5.59 -1.73 -3.95
C VAL A 33 5.76 -0.88 -2.70
N LYS A 34 6.28 0.33 -2.85
CA LYS A 34 6.41 1.27 -1.74
C LYS A 34 5.09 2.01 -1.49
N ILE A 35 4.52 1.84 -0.31
CA ILE A 35 3.35 2.58 0.13
C ILE A 35 3.77 3.93 0.74
N ILE A 36 3.13 5.00 0.30
CA ILE A 36 3.24 6.34 0.88
C ILE A 36 1.93 6.64 1.60
N ARG A 37 1.97 6.65 2.92
CA ARG A 37 0.82 6.93 3.80
C ARG A 37 0.69 8.44 3.97
N VAL A 38 -0.45 8.99 3.58
CA VAL A 38 -0.73 10.42 3.62
C VAL A 38 -1.94 10.70 4.50
N ALA A 39 -1.86 11.65 5.41
CA ALA A 39 -2.97 12.02 6.28
C ALA A 39 -3.29 13.52 6.25
N PHE A 40 -4.58 13.83 6.42
CA PHE A 40 -5.08 15.20 6.60
C PHE A 40 -6.52 15.23 7.14
N ASN A 41 -6.94 16.38 7.65
CA ASN A 41 -8.22 16.53 8.36
C ASN A 41 -9.42 16.69 7.42
N GLN A 42 -9.18 17.15 6.19
CA GLN A 42 -10.26 17.44 5.25
C GLN A 42 -10.96 16.17 4.76
N ASN A 43 -12.26 16.28 4.47
CA ASN A 43 -13.08 15.17 3.98
C ASN A 43 -12.90 14.92 2.48
N GLU A 44 -13.55 13.87 1.98
CA GLU A 44 -13.40 13.42 0.59
C GLU A 44 -13.99 14.37 -0.46
N ASN A 45 -14.90 15.24 -0.05
CA ASN A 45 -15.50 16.25 -0.92
C ASN A 45 -14.59 17.48 -1.09
N HIS A 46 -13.65 17.69 -0.16
CA HIS A 46 -12.76 18.84 -0.16
C HIS A 46 -11.78 18.81 -1.34
N PRO A 47 -11.44 19.95 -1.96
CA PRO A 47 -10.49 20.01 -3.08
C PRO A 47 -9.14 19.34 -2.80
N GLN A 48 -8.64 19.46 -1.57
CA GLN A 48 -7.40 18.79 -1.13
C GLN A 48 -7.45 17.28 -1.32
N TYR A 49 -8.56 16.63 -0.93
CA TYR A 49 -8.67 15.18 -1.08
C TYR A 49 -8.68 14.79 -2.57
N LYS A 50 -9.45 15.49 -3.38
CA LYS A 50 -9.54 15.25 -4.82
C LYS A 50 -8.19 15.38 -5.51
N ALA A 51 -7.44 16.43 -5.17
CA ALA A 51 -6.09 16.65 -5.67
C ALA A 51 -5.13 15.54 -5.25
N MET A 52 -5.18 15.10 -3.99
CA MET A 52 -4.32 14.02 -3.49
C MET A 52 -4.67 12.66 -4.10
N LYS A 53 -5.96 12.40 -4.35
CA LYS A 53 -6.40 11.19 -5.04
C LYS A 53 -5.88 11.16 -6.47
N GLU A 54 -6.06 12.26 -7.22
CA GLU A 54 -5.54 12.38 -8.59
C GLU A 54 -4.01 12.28 -8.63
N LEU A 55 -3.31 12.88 -7.68
CA LEU A 55 -1.87 12.75 -7.52
C LEU A 55 -1.47 11.28 -7.33
N GLY A 56 -2.13 10.56 -6.43
CA GLY A 56 -1.86 9.14 -6.18
C GLY A 56 -2.00 8.29 -7.43
N GLU A 57 -3.09 8.48 -8.17
CA GLU A 57 -3.34 7.74 -9.43
C GLU A 57 -2.30 8.06 -10.50
N LYS A 58 -1.91 9.33 -10.66
CA LYS A 58 -0.88 9.74 -11.62
C LYS A 58 0.51 9.24 -11.21
N PHE A 59 0.81 9.27 -9.93
CA PHE A 59 2.10 8.87 -9.40
C PHE A 59 2.31 7.36 -9.51
N GLU A 60 1.28 6.56 -9.24
CA GLU A 60 1.31 5.11 -9.46
C GLU A 60 1.57 4.79 -10.94
N LYS A 61 0.85 5.44 -11.86
CA LYS A 61 1.06 5.28 -13.31
C LYS A 61 2.46 5.71 -13.75
N ALA A 62 2.92 6.88 -13.33
CA ALA A 62 4.22 7.43 -13.71
C ALA A 62 5.40 6.59 -13.18
N THR A 63 5.17 5.83 -12.12
CA THR A 63 6.20 4.98 -11.50
C THR A 63 6.08 3.51 -11.87
N ASN A 64 5.20 3.16 -12.80
CA ASN A 64 4.88 1.78 -13.20
C ASN A 64 4.50 0.90 -11.99
N GLY A 65 3.68 1.45 -11.09
CA GLY A 65 3.18 0.75 -9.90
C GLY A 65 4.19 0.61 -8.76
N ARG A 66 5.43 1.12 -8.90
CA ARG A 66 6.44 1.04 -7.84
C ARG A 66 6.08 1.83 -6.57
N TYR A 67 5.23 2.85 -6.71
CA TYR A 67 4.76 3.65 -5.60
C TYR A 67 3.24 3.74 -5.59
N LYS A 68 2.65 3.57 -4.41
CA LYS A 68 1.20 3.71 -4.20
C LYS A 68 0.92 4.60 -3.01
N MET A 69 -0.06 5.50 -3.14
CA MET A 69 -0.45 6.41 -2.07
C MET A 69 -1.69 5.88 -1.34
N THR A 70 -1.62 5.79 -0.02
CA THR A 70 -2.78 5.47 0.85
C THR A 70 -3.18 6.74 1.59
N ILE A 71 -4.42 7.19 1.36
CA ILE A 71 -4.92 8.48 1.87
C ILE A 71 -5.83 8.24 3.08
N TYR A 72 -5.44 8.82 4.22
CA TYR A 72 -6.20 8.86 5.47
C TYR A 72 -6.82 10.25 5.64
N ALA A 73 -8.04 10.41 5.13
CA ALA A 73 -8.81 11.66 5.23
C ALA A 73 -9.56 11.77 6.57
N ASN A 74 -10.31 12.85 6.75
CA ASN A 74 -11.21 13.07 7.89
C ASN A 74 -10.52 13.06 9.28
N GLY A 75 -9.20 13.24 9.34
CA GLY A 75 -8.49 13.31 10.63
C GLY A 75 -8.55 12.01 11.43
N VAL A 76 -8.74 10.85 10.77
CA VAL A 76 -8.84 9.53 11.44
C VAL A 76 -7.59 9.13 12.23
N LEU A 77 -6.46 9.80 11.99
CA LEU A 77 -5.21 9.62 12.72
C LEU A 77 -5.02 10.67 13.84
N GLY A 78 -6.06 11.41 14.21
CA GLY A 78 -6.04 12.39 15.29
C GLY A 78 -5.71 13.81 14.84
N GLU A 79 -5.49 14.70 15.81
CA GLU A 79 -5.11 16.09 15.57
C GLU A 79 -3.67 16.24 15.06
N GLN A 80 -3.36 17.44 14.59
CA GLN A 80 -2.13 17.72 13.86
C GLN A 80 -0.85 17.45 14.64
N GLY A 81 -0.87 17.63 15.97
CA GLY A 81 0.25 17.27 16.84
C GLY A 81 0.56 15.77 16.83
N SER A 82 -0.47 14.92 16.82
CA SER A 82 -0.33 13.47 16.71
C SER A 82 0.21 13.03 15.35
N MET A 83 -0.11 13.75 14.28
CA MET A 83 0.44 13.47 12.95
C MET A 83 1.96 13.71 12.89
N ALA A 84 2.46 14.72 13.61
CA ALA A 84 3.90 14.98 13.69
C ALA A 84 4.67 13.83 14.36
N GLU A 85 4.11 13.23 15.41
CA GLU A 85 4.64 12.03 16.05
C GLU A 85 4.64 10.82 15.09
N PHE A 86 3.57 10.64 14.31
CA PHE A 86 3.52 9.57 13.31
C PHE A 86 4.52 9.74 12.18
N ILE A 87 4.83 10.98 11.78
CA ILE A 87 5.94 11.25 10.86
C ILE A 87 7.27 10.89 11.52
N ARG A 88 7.49 11.31 12.77
CA ARG A 88 8.76 11.07 13.48
C ARG A 88 9.06 9.58 13.68
N THR A 89 8.03 8.79 13.94
CA THR A 89 8.14 7.33 14.09
C THR A 89 8.17 6.58 12.75
N GLY A 90 7.90 7.25 11.63
CA GLY A 90 7.77 6.61 10.32
C GLY A 90 6.47 5.81 10.14
N ALA A 91 5.50 5.96 11.04
CA ALA A 91 4.17 5.38 10.90
C ALA A 91 3.34 6.09 9.81
N LEU A 92 3.65 7.36 9.54
CA LEU A 92 3.08 8.18 8.48
C LEU A 92 4.21 8.77 7.62
N ASP A 93 4.06 8.76 6.30
CA ASP A 93 5.10 9.27 5.39
C ASP A 93 4.88 10.75 5.06
N MET A 94 3.63 11.23 5.11
CA MET A 94 3.28 12.61 4.82
C MET A 94 2.03 13.07 5.57
N ALA A 95 2.04 14.31 6.07
CA ALA A 95 0.85 15.00 6.57
C ALA A 95 0.69 16.34 5.84
N ILE A 96 -0.55 16.75 5.57
CA ILE A 96 -0.85 18.07 5.01
C ILE A 96 -1.56 18.88 6.09
N VAL A 97 -0.86 19.88 6.61
CA VAL A 97 -1.29 20.69 7.76
C VAL A 97 -1.15 22.17 7.45
N PRO A 98 -1.92 23.07 8.08
CA PRO A 98 -1.68 24.51 7.98
C PRO A 98 -0.28 24.89 8.47
N CYS A 99 0.35 25.91 7.85
CA CYS A 99 1.70 26.35 8.19
C CYS A 99 1.87 26.76 9.67
N SER A 100 0.82 27.23 10.31
CA SER A 100 0.84 27.61 11.73
C SER A 100 0.97 26.43 12.70
N VAL A 101 0.77 25.20 12.23
CA VAL A 101 0.82 24.01 13.12
C VAL A 101 2.26 23.66 13.48
N PRO A 102 3.20 23.42 12.54
CA PRO A 102 4.57 23.08 12.91
C PRO A 102 5.29 24.19 13.68
N GLU A 103 4.92 25.46 13.46
CA GLU A 103 5.49 26.61 14.17
C GLU A 103 5.11 26.66 15.67
N GLY A 104 4.07 25.92 16.07
CA GLY A 104 3.60 25.85 17.44
C GLY A 104 4.22 24.74 18.29
N TYR A 105 5.11 23.90 17.74
CA TYR A 105 5.73 22.74 18.41
C TYR A 105 7.25 22.82 18.44
#